data_AF-A0A562HUX3-F1
#
_entry.id   AF-A0A562HUX3-F1
#
_cell.length_a   1.000
_cell.length_b   1.000
_cell.length_c   1.000
_cell.angle_alpha   90.00
_cell.angle_beta   90.00
_cell.angle_gamma   90.00
#
_symmetry.space_group_name_H-M   'P 1'
#
loop_
_entity.id
_entity.type
_entity.pdbx_description
1 polymer ?
#
loop_
_entity_poly.entity_id
_entity_poly.type
_entity_poly.pdbx_seq_one_letter_code
_entity_poly.pdbx_strand_id
1 'polypeptide(L)'
;MSTTTLEVNGVDRAALVRAAEGTPRVPDLGTPMGIRVITAPADAMAPATTEDVPTGQTLEQLLALAQGSEAGRTRQLAEKIGALVAELTGRLEAEQAAEARRRELAEKEAKLTAELAALRQKMGTGPEAAAHRAAIRQWAQANGYAVRERGRIPRNVVQAWAAATGSEVTR
;
A
#
# COMPACT_ATOMS: atom_id res chain seq x y z
N MET A 1 36.41 29.66 15.14
CA MET A 1 35.87 28.30 15.32
C MET A 1 34.55 28.23 14.57
N SER A 2 34.57 27.60 13.39
CA SER A 2 33.41 27.52 12.51
C SER A 2 32.69 26.20 12.78
N THR A 3 31.46 26.25 13.28
CA THR A 3 30.61 25.07 13.42
C THR A 3 29.86 24.83 12.12
N THR A 4 30.21 23.73 11.48
CA THR A 4 29.59 23.15 10.29
C THR A 4 28.11 22.82 10.55
N THR A 5 27.22 23.50 9.84
CA THR A 5 25.79 23.16 9.75
C THR A 5 25.62 22.04 8.72
N LEU A 6 25.31 20.83 9.17
CA LEU A 6 24.87 19.73 8.31
C LEU A 6 23.34 19.81 8.19
N GLU A 7 22.87 20.37 7.08
CA GLU A 7 21.48 20.26 6.66
C GLU A 7 21.23 18.87 6.07
N VAL A 8 20.46 18.05 6.79
CA VAL A 8 19.84 16.84 6.25
C VAL A 8 18.36 16.90 6.60
N ASN A 9 17.53 16.98 5.56
CA ASN A 9 16.08 16.81 5.58
C ASN A 9 15.26 17.89 6.28
N GLY A 10 15.39 19.16 5.86
CA GLY A 10 14.30 20.13 5.63
C GLY A 10 13.13 20.26 6.61
N VAL A 11 13.26 19.77 7.83
CA VAL A 11 12.22 19.77 8.86
C VAL A 11 12.88 20.33 10.11
N ASP A 12 12.65 21.61 10.31
CA ASP A 12 13.12 22.32 11.49
C ASP A 12 12.42 21.74 12.72
N ARG A 13 13.14 20.89 13.47
CA ARG A 13 12.65 20.27 14.71
C ARG A 13 12.21 21.31 15.74
N ALA A 14 12.71 22.55 15.67
CA ALA A 14 12.28 23.65 16.53
C ALA A 14 10.89 24.20 16.17
N ALA A 15 10.41 24.01 14.93
CA ALA A 15 9.06 24.39 14.52
C ALA A 15 8.00 23.41 15.05
N LEU A 16 8.37 22.12 15.17
CA LEU A 16 7.46 21.06 15.61
C LEU A 16 7.15 21.11 17.12
N VAL A 17 8.08 21.60 17.94
CA VAL A 17 7.87 21.77 19.39
C VAL A 17 7.02 23.01 19.70
N ARG A 18 7.07 24.06 18.85
CA ARG A 18 6.27 25.28 19.05
C ARG A 18 4.77 25.11 18.74
N ALA A 19 4.41 24.10 17.95
CA ALA A 19 3.02 23.78 17.62
C ALA A 19 2.29 22.99 18.73
N ALA A 20 3.03 22.44 19.72
CA ALA A 20 2.46 21.56 20.74
C ALA A 20 1.97 22.28 22.02
N GLU A 21 2.28 23.57 22.20
CA GLU A 21 1.96 24.32 23.44
C GLU A 21 1.06 25.55 23.23
N GLY A 22 0.38 25.65 22.09
CA GLY A 22 -0.54 26.75 21.79
C GLY A 22 -2.00 26.39 22.04
N THR A 23 -2.54 26.71 23.21
CA THR A 23 -3.99 26.68 23.49
C THR A 23 -4.74 27.55 22.45
N PRO A 24 -5.74 27.03 21.72
CA PRO A 24 -6.48 27.85 20.76
C PRO A 24 -7.37 28.85 21.51
N ARG A 25 -6.97 30.13 21.43
CA ARG A 25 -7.75 31.29 21.86
C ARG A 25 -8.96 31.44 20.94
N VAL A 26 -10.16 31.24 21.49
CA VAL A 26 -11.46 31.45 20.82
C VAL A 26 -11.56 32.91 20.37
N PRO A 27 -11.84 33.20 19.08
CA PRO A 27 -12.22 34.55 18.68
C PRO A 27 -13.64 34.84 19.19
N ASP A 28 -13.73 35.89 19.99
CA ASP A 28 -14.96 36.49 20.50
C ASP A 28 -15.74 37.09 19.30
N LEU A 29 -16.74 36.35 18.80
CA LEU A 29 -17.66 36.82 17.77
C LEU A 29 -18.96 37.25 18.43
N GLY A 30 -19.30 38.52 18.18
CA GLY A 30 -20.35 39.28 18.82
C GLY A 30 -21.72 38.60 18.95
N THR A 31 -22.38 38.99 20.03
CA THR A 31 -23.84 38.99 20.30
C THR A 31 -24.74 38.17 19.36
N PRO A 32 -25.47 37.16 19.87
CA PRO A 32 -26.45 36.44 19.07
C PRO A 32 -27.64 37.36 18.74
N MET A 33 -27.80 37.69 17.46
CA MET A 33 -29.04 38.24 16.93
C MET A 33 -30.16 37.22 17.15
N GLY A 34 -31.21 37.65 17.87
CA GLY A 34 -32.26 36.80 18.38
C GLY A 34 -32.93 35.91 17.33
N ILE A 35 -32.91 34.60 17.59
CA ILE A 35 -33.83 33.66 16.97
C ILE A 35 -35.22 33.98 17.53
N ARG A 36 -36.08 34.58 16.71
CA ARG A 36 -37.52 34.63 17.02
C ARG A 36 -38.09 33.25 16.76
N VAL A 37 -38.32 32.51 17.84
CA VAL A 37 -39.18 31.32 17.82
C VAL A 37 -40.61 31.81 17.58
N ILE A 38 -41.11 31.63 16.36
CA ILE A 38 -42.53 31.84 16.06
C ILE A 38 -43.22 30.52 16.37
N THR A 39 -43.78 30.39 17.58
CA THR A 39 -44.79 29.37 17.86
C THR A 39 -46.08 29.79 17.14
N ALA A 40 -46.39 29.15 16.01
CA ALA A 40 -47.70 29.29 15.36
C ALA A 40 -48.76 28.54 16.18
N PRO A 41 -49.99 29.09 16.34
CA PRO A 41 -51.05 28.43 17.07
C PRO A 41 -51.63 27.25 16.28
N ALA A 42 -52.03 26.22 17.03
CA ALA A 42 -52.75 25.06 16.55
C ALA A 42 -54.12 25.43 15.96
N ASP A 43 -54.58 24.56 15.07
CA ASP A 43 -55.89 24.49 14.42
C ASP A 43 -56.16 25.40 13.20
N ALA A 44 -55.83 24.85 12.03
CA ALA A 44 -56.77 24.82 10.91
C ALA A 44 -56.54 23.56 10.06
N MET A 45 -57.63 22.85 9.80
CA MET A 45 -57.69 21.49 9.26
C MET A 45 -57.94 21.51 7.74
N ALA A 46 -57.06 20.80 6.99
CA ALA A 46 -57.27 20.10 5.70
C ALA A 46 -57.53 20.89 4.38
N PRO A 47 -57.39 20.27 3.18
CA PRO A 47 -56.44 19.23 2.71
C PRO A 47 -55.74 19.59 1.36
N ALA A 48 -54.83 18.72 0.92
CA ALA A 48 -54.14 18.69 -0.40
C ALA A 48 -53.04 19.77 -0.59
N THR A 49 -51.81 19.47 -1.01
CA THR A 49 -51.30 18.35 -1.78
C THR A 49 -49.85 18.16 -1.33
N THR A 50 -49.55 17.10 -0.59
CA THR A 50 -48.18 16.57 -0.57
C THR A 50 -47.96 15.95 -1.93
N GLU A 51 -47.49 16.74 -2.89
CA GLU A 51 -46.87 16.16 -4.08
C GLU A 51 -45.74 15.27 -3.59
N ASP A 52 -45.85 13.98 -3.94
CA ASP A 52 -44.78 13.00 -3.86
C ASP A 52 -43.48 13.64 -4.37
N VAL A 53 -42.52 13.86 -3.47
CA VAL A 53 -41.13 14.07 -3.89
C VAL A 53 -40.63 12.71 -4.35
N PRO A 54 -40.34 12.49 -5.65
CA PRO A 54 -39.87 11.19 -6.10
C PRO A 54 -38.43 11.00 -5.63
N THR A 55 -38.25 10.37 -4.47
CA THR A 55 -36.95 10.04 -3.86
C THR A 55 -36.22 8.87 -4.55
N GLY A 56 -36.73 8.40 -5.70
CA GLY A 56 -36.13 7.32 -6.50
C GLY A 56 -35.32 7.77 -7.71
N GLN A 57 -35.14 9.08 -7.93
CA GLN A 57 -34.41 9.55 -9.12
C GLN A 57 -32.91 9.30 -8.94
N THR A 58 -32.28 8.60 -9.88
CA THR A 58 -30.83 8.38 -9.89
C THR A 58 -30.10 9.70 -10.18
N LEU A 59 -28.82 9.79 -9.81
CA LEU A 59 -27.99 10.98 -10.11
C LEU A 59 -28.02 11.32 -11.60
N GLU A 60 -27.95 10.32 -12.47
CA GLU A 60 -28.02 10.49 -13.92
C GLU A 60 -29.36 11.06 -14.37
N GLN A 61 -30.47 10.58 -13.79
CA GLN A 61 -31.82 11.09 -14.08
C GLN A 61 -31.99 12.54 -13.60
N LEU A 62 -31.46 12.88 -12.43
CA LEU A 62 -31.47 14.24 -11.88
C LEU A 62 -30.63 15.20 -12.73
N LEU A 63 -29.45 14.77 -13.18
CA LEU A 63 -28.59 15.59 -14.05
C LEU A 63 -29.24 15.79 -15.42
N ALA A 64 -29.87 14.76 -16.00
CA ALA A 64 -30.60 14.87 -17.26
C ALA A 64 -31.78 15.85 -17.18
N LEU A 65 -32.59 15.76 -16.11
CA LEU A 65 -33.67 16.71 -15.83
C LEU A 65 -33.15 18.13 -15.63
N ALA A 66 -32.05 18.29 -14.88
CA ALA A 66 -31.44 19.58 -14.59
C ALA A 66 -30.82 20.24 -15.84
N GLN A 67 -30.28 19.46 -16.78
CA GLN A 67 -29.80 19.93 -18.08
C GLN A 67 -30.93 20.42 -18.99
N GLY A 68 -32.12 19.81 -18.90
CA GLY A 68 -33.33 20.24 -19.60
C GLY A 68 -34.05 21.43 -18.95
N SER A 69 -33.55 21.96 -17.83
CA SER A 69 -34.21 23.04 -17.10
C SER A 69 -34.07 24.39 -17.81
N GLU A 70 -35.16 25.14 -17.89
CA GLU A 70 -35.17 26.52 -18.40
C GLU A 70 -34.31 27.46 -17.53
N ALA A 71 -34.14 27.13 -16.24
CA ALA A 71 -33.29 27.90 -15.33
C ALA A 71 -31.80 27.70 -15.67
N GLY A 72 -31.15 28.75 -16.19
CA GLY A 72 -29.73 28.71 -16.59
C GLY A 72 -28.78 28.29 -15.46
N ARG A 73 -29.04 28.70 -14.22
CA ARG A 73 -28.25 28.30 -13.04
C ARG A 73 -28.32 26.79 -12.78
N THR A 74 -29.48 26.17 -12.97
CA THR A 74 -29.68 24.73 -12.77
C THR A 74 -28.89 23.93 -13.80
N ARG A 75 -28.89 24.37 -15.07
CA ARG A 75 -28.07 23.77 -16.13
C ARG A 75 -26.58 23.87 -15.84
N GLN A 76 -26.10 25.05 -15.46
CA GLN A 76 -24.68 25.25 -15.10
C GLN A 76 -24.23 24.37 -13.93
N LEU A 77 -25.10 24.18 -12.92
CA LEU A 77 -24.80 23.27 -11.81
C LEU A 77 -24.75 21.82 -12.28
N ALA A 78 -25.69 21.39 -13.13
CA ALA A 78 -25.69 20.04 -13.69
C ALA A 78 -24.44 19.75 -14.52
N GLU A 79 -24.01 20.70 -15.36
CA GLU A 79 -22.76 20.61 -16.12
C GLU A 79 -21.55 20.49 -15.20
N LYS A 80 -21.46 21.33 -14.17
CA LYS A 80 -20.35 21.30 -13.21
C LYS A 80 -20.30 19.99 -12.43
N ILE A 81 -21.45 19.50 -11.96
CA ILE A 81 -21.52 18.22 -11.24
C ILE A 81 -21.14 17.08 -12.18
N GLY A 82 -21.63 17.07 -13.42
CA GLY A 82 -21.26 16.08 -14.43
C GLY A 82 -19.75 16.07 -14.71
N ALA A 83 -19.13 17.25 -14.82
CA ALA A 83 -17.68 17.37 -15.00
C ALA A 83 -16.89 16.81 -13.80
N LEU A 84 -17.33 17.10 -12.57
CA LEU A 84 -16.69 16.57 -11.36
C LEU A 84 -16.83 15.06 -11.23
N VAL A 85 -17.99 14.51 -11.59
CA VAL A 85 -18.20 13.05 -11.61
C VAL A 85 -17.29 12.39 -12.63
N ALA A 86 -17.18 12.95 -13.84
CA ALA A 86 -16.27 12.43 -14.87
C ALA A 86 -14.79 12.46 -14.42
N GLU A 87 -14.37 13.53 -13.76
CA GLU A 87 -13.01 13.65 -13.19
C GLU A 87 -12.75 12.58 -12.11
N LEU A 88 -13.70 12.39 -11.18
CA LEU A 88 -13.57 11.39 -10.12
C LEU A 88 -13.53 9.97 -10.68
N THR A 89 -14.40 9.66 -11.66
CA THR A 89 -14.39 8.36 -12.35
C THR A 89 -13.04 8.10 -13.02
N GLY A 90 -12.51 9.07 -13.77
CA GLY A 90 -11.20 8.93 -14.42
C GLY A 90 -10.05 8.71 -13.42
N ARG A 91 -10.08 9.37 -12.26
CA ARG A 91 -9.08 9.14 -11.20
C ARG A 91 -9.18 7.75 -10.61
N LEU A 92 -10.40 7.28 -10.33
CA LEU A 92 -10.63 5.96 -9.76
C LEU A 92 -10.20 4.85 -10.73
N GLU A 93 -10.53 4.99 -12.02
CA GLU A 93 -10.10 4.05 -13.06
C GLU A 93 -8.56 4.02 -13.19
N ALA A 94 -7.91 5.18 -13.14
CA ALA A 94 -6.45 5.26 -13.19
C ALA A 94 -5.79 4.59 -11.97
N GLU A 95 -6.38 4.75 -10.78
CA GLU A 95 -5.93 4.09 -9.55
C GLU A 95 -6.09 2.57 -9.65
N GLN A 96 -7.26 2.08 -10.06
CA GLN A 96 -7.51 0.65 -10.26
C GLN A 96 -6.57 0.05 -11.30
N ALA A 97 -6.32 0.75 -12.42
CA ALA A 97 -5.36 0.32 -13.42
C ALA A 97 -3.92 0.27 -12.87
N ALA A 98 -3.55 1.20 -12.00
CA ALA A 98 -2.25 1.18 -11.34
C ALA A 98 -2.11 0.02 -10.36
N GLU A 99 -3.15 -0.28 -9.58
CA GLU A 99 -3.19 -1.45 -8.69
C GLU A 99 -3.11 -2.76 -9.46
N ALA A 100 -3.85 -2.89 -10.56
CA ALA A 100 -3.80 -4.08 -11.42
C ALA A 100 -2.39 -4.33 -11.94
N ARG A 101 -1.70 -3.28 -12.43
CA ARG A 101 -0.29 -3.37 -12.84
C ARG A 101 0.63 -3.77 -11.68
N ARG A 102 0.41 -3.24 -10.48
CA ARG A 102 1.20 -3.62 -9.29
C ARG A 102 1.01 -5.09 -8.92
N ARG A 103 -0.23 -5.60 -8.99
CA ARG A 103 -0.52 -7.02 -8.73
C ARG A 103 0.17 -7.92 -9.75
N GLU A 104 0.09 -7.57 -11.02
CA GLU A 104 0.75 -8.34 -12.09
C GLU A 104 2.28 -8.38 -11.90
N LEU A 105 2.89 -7.25 -11.53
CA LEU A 105 4.32 -7.21 -11.21
C LEU A 105 4.66 -8.06 -9.98
N ALA A 106 3.87 -7.97 -8.92
CA ALA A 106 4.07 -8.77 -7.71
C ALA A 106 3.95 -10.29 -7.99
N GLU A 107 3.02 -10.71 -8.84
CA GLU A 107 2.89 -12.11 -9.26
C GLU A 107 4.11 -12.58 -10.08
N LYS A 108 4.60 -11.74 -11.01
CA LYS A 108 5.81 -12.03 -11.78
C LYS A 108 7.03 -12.14 -10.86
N GLU A 109 7.18 -11.24 -9.90
CA GLU A 109 8.25 -11.28 -8.90
C GLU A 109 8.16 -12.55 -8.03
N ALA A 110 6.96 -12.89 -7.55
CA ALA A 110 6.73 -14.12 -6.79
C ALA A 110 7.08 -15.37 -7.61
N LYS A 111 6.74 -15.40 -8.90
CA LYS A 111 7.10 -16.51 -9.79
C LYS A 111 8.62 -16.62 -9.98
N LEU A 112 9.30 -15.51 -10.26
CA LEU A 112 10.74 -15.50 -10.44
C LEU A 112 11.49 -15.91 -9.17
N THR A 113 11.03 -15.45 -8.00
CA THR A 113 11.63 -15.85 -6.72
C THR A 113 11.44 -17.34 -6.45
N ALA A 114 10.27 -17.91 -6.77
CA ALA A 114 10.02 -19.34 -6.68
C ALA A 114 10.90 -20.16 -7.66
N GLU A 115 11.05 -19.69 -8.91
CA GLU A 115 11.94 -20.32 -9.90
C GLU A 115 13.40 -20.29 -9.45
N LEU A 116 13.87 -19.17 -8.92
CA LEU A 116 15.23 -19.06 -8.37
C LEU A 116 15.43 -19.97 -7.15
N ALA A 117 14.43 -20.10 -6.28
CA ALA A 117 14.49 -21.04 -5.16
C ALA A 117 14.59 -22.49 -5.64
N ALA A 118 13.77 -22.87 -6.63
CA ALA A 118 13.81 -24.20 -7.24
C ALA A 118 15.15 -24.49 -7.93
N LEU A 119 15.73 -23.51 -8.64
CA LEU A 119 17.06 -23.64 -9.23
C LEU A 119 18.16 -23.81 -8.17
N ARG A 120 18.10 -23.07 -7.05
CA ARG A 120 19.04 -23.24 -5.93
C ARG A 120 18.95 -24.61 -5.27
N GLN A 121 17.74 -25.19 -5.20
CA GLN A 121 17.55 -26.56 -4.74
C GLN A 121 18.18 -27.56 -5.71
N LYS A 122 17.92 -27.43 -7.02
CA LYS A 122 18.51 -28.30 -8.06
C LYS A 122 20.03 -28.22 -8.11
N MET A 123 20.62 -27.04 -7.91
CA MET A 123 22.07 -26.81 -7.94
C MET A 123 22.81 -27.29 -6.66
N GLY A 124 22.15 -28.03 -5.76
CA GLY A 124 22.84 -28.64 -4.60
C GLY A 124 23.36 -27.62 -3.59
N THR A 125 22.77 -26.42 -3.52
CA THR A 125 23.03 -25.43 -2.47
C THR A 125 22.12 -25.61 -1.25
N GLY A 126 21.25 -26.61 -1.27
CA GLY A 126 20.32 -26.92 -0.18
C GLY A 126 20.98 -27.47 1.10
N PRO A 127 20.20 -27.57 2.19
CA PRO A 127 20.66 -28.07 3.49
C PRO A 127 21.23 -29.49 3.42
N GLU A 128 20.72 -30.34 2.53
CA GLU A 128 21.22 -31.70 2.32
C GLU A 128 22.68 -31.72 1.84
N ALA A 129 23.02 -30.88 0.86
CA ALA A 129 24.41 -30.76 0.41
C ALA A 129 25.32 -30.15 1.49
N ALA A 130 24.76 -29.33 2.39
CA ALA A 130 25.51 -28.84 3.56
C ALA A 130 25.78 -29.97 4.57
N ALA A 131 24.80 -30.84 4.84
CA ALA A 131 24.95 -32.02 5.69
C ALA A 131 25.96 -33.02 5.10
N HIS A 132 25.88 -33.29 3.79
CA HIS A 132 26.85 -34.14 3.08
C HIS A 132 28.28 -33.59 3.20
N ARG A 133 28.47 -32.28 3.00
CA ARG A 133 29.77 -31.62 3.23
C ARG A 133 30.22 -31.70 4.69
N ALA A 134 29.31 -31.63 5.66
CA ALA A 134 29.65 -31.78 7.08
C ALA A 134 30.15 -33.21 7.39
N ALA A 135 29.48 -34.23 6.86
CA ALA A 135 29.90 -35.62 6.99
C ALA A 135 31.30 -35.87 6.42
N ILE A 136 31.59 -35.34 5.22
CA ILE A 136 32.93 -35.43 4.62
C ILE A 136 33.99 -34.76 5.52
N ARG A 137 33.69 -33.59 6.13
CA ARG A 137 34.64 -32.91 7.03
C ARG A 137 34.89 -33.70 8.31
N GLN A 138 33.84 -34.24 8.93
CA GLN A 138 33.97 -35.06 10.14
C GLN A 138 34.83 -36.28 9.88
N TRP A 139 34.58 -36.98 8.77
CA TRP A 139 35.42 -38.10 8.35
C TRP A 139 36.86 -37.66 8.09
N ALA A 140 37.06 -36.55 7.38
CA ALA A 140 38.39 -36.04 7.06
C ALA A 140 39.21 -35.72 8.32
N GLN A 141 38.60 -35.07 9.31
CA GLN A 141 39.22 -34.76 10.60
C GLN A 141 39.57 -36.04 11.39
N ALA A 142 38.66 -37.02 11.42
CA ALA A 142 38.91 -38.31 12.08
C ALA A 142 40.06 -39.10 11.43
N ASN A 143 40.29 -38.89 10.13
CA ASN A 143 41.36 -39.54 9.35
C ASN A 143 42.63 -38.66 9.24
N GLY A 144 42.73 -37.56 9.99
CA GLY A 144 43.93 -36.72 10.06
C GLY A 144 44.12 -35.74 8.88
N TYR A 145 43.12 -35.56 8.02
CA TYR A 145 43.18 -34.55 6.96
C TYR A 145 42.95 -33.14 7.50
N ALA A 146 43.81 -32.20 7.12
CA ALA A 146 43.65 -30.78 7.46
C ALA A 146 42.55 -30.13 6.59
N VAL A 147 41.34 -29.99 7.14
CA VAL A 147 40.21 -29.33 6.47
C VAL A 147 39.69 -28.18 7.33
N ARG A 148 39.42 -27.02 6.70
CA ARG A 148 38.80 -25.87 7.36
C ARG A 148 37.39 -26.18 7.81
N GLU A 149 36.97 -25.60 8.94
CA GLU A 149 35.63 -25.78 9.51
C GLU A 149 34.51 -25.33 8.54
N ARG A 150 34.76 -24.28 7.76
CA ARG A 150 33.83 -23.73 6.76
C ARG A 150 34.47 -23.59 5.38
N GLY A 151 33.61 -23.53 4.35
CA GLY A 151 34.01 -23.30 2.96
C GLY A 151 34.18 -24.55 2.12
N ARG A 152 34.84 -24.43 0.97
CA ARG A 152 35.04 -25.51 0.00
C ARG A 152 35.95 -26.59 0.59
N ILE A 153 35.55 -27.86 0.45
CA ILE A 153 36.38 -29.02 0.82
C ILE A 153 37.36 -29.30 -0.33
N PRO A 154 38.65 -29.52 -0.04
CA PRO A 154 39.63 -29.91 -1.05
C PRO A 154 39.21 -31.16 -1.82
N ARG A 155 39.44 -31.19 -3.14
CA ARG A 155 38.98 -32.27 -4.03
C ARG A 155 39.59 -33.64 -3.69
N ASN A 156 40.85 -33.65 -3.29
CA ASN A 156 41.56 -34.85 -2.84
C ASN A 156 40.86 -35.51 -1.64
N VAL A 157 40.36 -34.73 -0.69
CA VAL A 157 39.64 -35.24 0.49
C VAL A 157 38.29 -35.84 0.09
N VAL A 158 37.56 -35.20 -0.83
CA VAL A 158 36.28 -35.73 -1.35
C VAL A 158 36.50 -37.07 -2.07
N GLN A 159 37.55 -37.19 -2.88
CA GLN A 159 37.89 -38.43 -3.56
C GLN A 159 38.31 -39.54 -2.59
N ALA A 160 39.09 -39.21 -1.55
CA ALA A 160 39.49 -40.18 -0.53
C ALA A 160 38.28 -40.70 0.27
N TRP A 161 37.34 -39.81 0.62
CA TRP A 161 36.11 -40.18 1.30
C TRP A 161 35.23 -41.11 0.44
N ALA A 162 35.09 -40.78 -0.84
CA ALA A 162 34.38 -41.61 -1.81
C ALA A 162 34.99 -43.00 -1.98
N ALA A 163 36.31 -43.09 -2.10
CA ALA A 163 37.02 -44.36 -2.16
C ALA A 163 36.83 -45.19 -0.87
N ALA A 164 36.80 -44.54 0.30
CA ALA A 164 36.62 -45.21 1.58
C ALA A 164 35.16 -45.66 1.85
N THR A 165 34.17 -44.93 1.33
CA THR A 165 32.75 -45.17 1.60
C THR A 165 32.06 -45.93 0.46
N GLY A 166 32.73 -46.09 -0.69
CA GLY A 166 32.13 -46.64 -1.91
C GLY A 166 31.10 -45.70 -2.56
N SER A 167 31.04 -44.43 -2.15
CA SER A 167 30.17 -43.43 -2.74
C SER A 167 30.79 -42.89 -4.02
N GLU A 168 30.16 -43.15 -5.16
CA GLU A 168 30.65 -42.69 -6.46
C GLU A 168 30.65 -41.15 -6.51
N VAL A 169 31.82 -40.52 -6.76
CA VAL A 169 31.93 -39.07 -6.94
C VAL A 169 31.31 -38.70 -8.28
N THR A 170 29.99 -38.53 -8.31
CA THR A 170 29.29 -37.95 -9.46
C THR A 170 29.63 -36.46 -9.51
N ARG A 171 30.29 -36.08 -10.60
CA ARG A 171 30.82 -34.73 -10.88
C ARG A 171 29.70 -33.75 -11.19
#